data_AF-A0A4W2BP59-F1
#
_entry.id   AF-A0A4W2BP59-F1
#
_cell.length_a   1.000
_cell.length_b   1.000
_cell.length_c   1.000
_cell.angle_alpha   90.00
_cell.angle_beta   90.00
_cell.angle_gamma   90.00
#
_symmetry.space_group_name_H-M   'P 1'
#
loop_
_entity.id
_entity.type
_entity.pdbx_description
1 polymer ?
#
loop_
_entity_poly.entity_id
_entity_poly.type
_entity_poly.pdbx_seq_one_letter_code
_entity_poly.pdbx_strand_id
1 'polypeptide(L)'
;MAAPGPVLCRMVAVKITKDMDCFLQKLRQKIKIGVVGGSDFEKVQEQLGDDLDRKENIRQKFVEDLRKEFAGKGLTFSIRGQISFDVFPDGWDKRYCLGHVEKDGYKTIYFFGDKTMPGGNDHEIFTDPRTVGYTVAAPEDTCRICEELFC
;
A
#
# COMPACT_ATOMS: atom_id res chain seq x y z
N MET A 1 16.51 -26.40 5.13
CA MET A 1 15.39 -25.61 4.56
C MET A 1 14.18 -25.84 5.44
N ALA A 2 13.77 -24.86 6.24
CA ALA A 2 12.54 -24.96 7.03
C ALA A 2 11.34 -24.78 6.09
N ALA A 3 10.38 -25.69 6.14
CA ALA A 3 9.12 -25.55 5.41
C ALA A 3 8.41 -24.26 5.87
N PRO A 4 7.72 -23.51 4.97
CA PRO A 4 6.91 -22.38 5.40
C PRO A 4 5.82 -22.90 6.35
N GLY A 5 5.91 -22.51 7.61
CA GLY A 5 4.95 -22.92 8.64
C GLY A 5 3.52 -22.44 8.31
N PRO A 6 2.50 -23.09 8.87
CA PRO A 6 1.11 -22.75 8.58
C PRO A 6 0.80 -21.30 8.99
N VAL A 7 0.22 -20.53 8.08
CA VAL A 7 -0.30 -19.18 8.34
C VAL A 7 -1.76 -19.31 8.77
N LEU A 8 -2.06 -18.98 10.03
CA LEU A 8 -3.44 -18.93 10.52
C LEU A 8 -4.03 -17.56 10.17
N CYS A 9 -4.94 -17.54 9.20
CA CYS A 9 -5.70 -16.36 8.80
C CYS A 9 -7.05 -16.38 9.52
N ARG A 10 -7.31 -15.43 10.43
CA ARG A 10 -8.56 -15.38 11.21
C ARG A 10 -9.37 -14.14 10.83
N MET A 11 -10.59 -14.33 10.35
CA MET A 11 -11.63 -13.29 10.29
C MET A 11 -12.31 -13.21 11.65
N VAL A 12 -12.37 -12.04 12.30
CA VAL A 12 -13.20 -11.86 13.49
C VAL A 12 -13.94 -10.53 13.45
N ALA A 13 -15.24 -10.58 13.22
CA ALA A 13 -16.16 -9.45 13.34
C ALA A 13 -16.59 -9.18 14.81
N VAL A 14 -15.72 -9.44 15.79
CA VAL A 14 -16.04 -9.39 17.24
C VAL A 14 -14.87 -8.82 18.03
N LYS A 15 -15.15 -7.96 19.02
CA LYS A 15 -14.14 -7.39 19.94
C LYS A 15 -13.29 -8.49 20.59
N ILE A 16 -11.98 -8.33 20.54
CA ILE A 16 -11.02 -9.28 21.12
C ILE A 16 -11.07 -9.14 22.65
N THR A 17 -11.40 -10.23 23.34
CA THR A 17 -11.33 -10.30 24.81
C THR A 17 -9.88 -10.40 25.29
N LYS A 18 -9.58 -9.98 26.52
CA LYS A 18 -8.22 -10.02 27.10
C LYS A 18 -7.58 -11.41 27.05
N ASP A 19 -8.38 -12.46 27.25
CA ASP A 19 -7.90 -13.84 27.19
C ASP A 19 -7.48 -14.25 25.77
N MET A 20 -8.22 -13.75 24.76
CA MET A 20 -7.91 -13.99 23.36
C MET A 20 -6.65 -13.22 22.92
N ASP A 21 -6.45 -11.99 23.40
CA ASP A 21 -5.22 -11.23 23.15
C ASP A 21 -3.99 -11.94 23.75
N CYS A 22 -4.08 -12.37 25.02
CA CYS A 22 -3.03 -13.15 25.67
C CYS A 22 -2.70 -14.45 24.90
N PHE A 23 -3.72 -15.11 24.35
CA PHE A 23 -3.54 -16.29 23.52
C PHE A 23 -2.85 -15.96 22.17
N LEU A 24 -3.27 -14.90 21.48
CA LEU A 24 -2.67 -14.46 20.21
C LEU A 24 -1.20 -14.04 20.39
N GLN A 25 -0.86 -13.39 21.50
CA GLN A 25 0.54 -13.02 21.81
C GLN A 25 1.43 -14.26 22.00
N LYS A 26 0.95 -15.29 22.72
CA LYS A 26 1.65 -16.57 22.87
C LYS A 26 1.78 -17.31 21.53
N LEU A 27 0.77 -17.20 20.67
CA LEU A 27 0.73 -17.86 19.38
C LEU A 27 1.68 -17.18 18.36
N ARG A 28 1.83 -15.84 18.43
CA ARG A 28 2.76 -15.05 17.60
C ARG A 28 4.22 -15.43 17.79
N GLN A 29 4.59 -15.99 18.95
CA GLN A 29 5.95 -16.51 19.19
C GLN A 29 6.25 -17.79 18.40
N LYS A 30 5.23 -18.52 17.96
CA LYS A 30 5.37 -19.83 17.31
C LYS A 30 5.07 -19.78 15.81
N ILE A 31 4.15 -18.91 15.37
CA ILE A 31 3.72 -18.79 13.98
C ILE A 31 3.51 -17.31 13.60
N LYS A 32 3.66 -16.98 12.31
CA LYS A 32 3.30 -15.65 11.79
C LYS A 32 1.78 -15.56 11.68
N ILE A 33 1.19 -14.54 12.30
CA ILE A 33 -0.25 -14.30 12.34
C ILE A 33 -0.55 -13.05 11.51
N GLY A 34 -1.46 -13.17 10.53
CA GLY A 34 -1.98 -12.06 9.74
C GLY A 34 -3.44 -11.80 10.09
N VAL A 35 -3.77 -10.55 10.40
CA VAL A 35 -5.16 -10.11 10.63
C VAL A 35 -5.73 -9.60 9.31
N VAL A 36 -6.84 -10.19 8.86
CA VAL A 36 -7.55 -9.78 7.64
C VAL A 36 -8.94 -9.31 8.04
N GLY A 37 -9.17 -8.00 7.93
CA GLY A 37 -10.45 -7.36 8.25
C GLY A 37 -11.23 -7.02 6.98
N GLY A 38 -12.51 -7.39 6.94
CA GLY A 38 -13.48 -6.98 5.91
C GLY A 38 -14.51 -5.97 6.44
N SER A 39 -14.15 -5.16 7.44
CA SER A 39 -15.08 -4.30 8.19
C SER A 39 -14.64 -2.84 8.22
N ASP A 40 -15.60 -1.94 8.43
CA ASP A 40 -15.43 -0.48 8.45
C ASP A 40 -14.25 -0.01 9.31
N PHE A 41 -13.60 1.06 8.84
CA PHE A 41 -12.39 1.65 9.40
C PHE A 41 -12.44 1.85 10.93
N GLU A 42 -13.53 2.43 11.46
CA GLU A 42 -13.69 2.68 12.90
C GLU A 42 -13.66 1.40 13.74
N LYS A 43 -14.22 0.29 13.24
CA LYS A 43 -14.28 -0.99 13.98
C LYS A 43 -12.92 -1.68 14.00
N VAL A 44 -12.17 -1.62 12.92
CA VAL A 44 -10.82 -2.22 12.85
C VAL A 44 -9.84 -1.38 13.67
N GLN A 45 -9.99 -0.05 13.66
CA GLN A 45 -9.20 0.87 14.49
C GLN A 45 -9.47 0.65 15.99
N GLU A 46 -10.74 0.51 16.40
CA GLU A 46 -11.10 0.20 17.80
C GLU A 46 -10.58 -1.18 18.25
N GLN A 47 -10.53 -2.17 17.34
CA GLN A 47 -10.02 -3.51 17.62
C GLN A 47 -8.49 -3.59 17.73
N LEU A 48 -7.76 -2.78 16.97
CA LEU A 48 -6.29 -2.77 16.95
C LEU A 48 -5.68 -1.73 17.91
N GLY A 49 -6.48 -0.75 18.36
CA GLY A 49 -6.05 0.40 19.14
C GLY A 49 -5.46 1.49 18.25
N ASP A 50 -5.95 2.72 18.42
CA ASP A 50 -5.70 3.90 17.55
C ASP A 50 -4.22 4.20 17.22
N ASP A 51 -3.27 3.68 18.00
CA ASP A 51 -1.84 4.00 17.89
C ASP A 51 -0.91 2.79 17.76
N LEU A 52 -1.41 1.55 17.81
CA LEU A 52 -0.52 0.39 17.96
C LEU A 52 0.40 0.21 16.74
N ASP A 53 -0.16 0.34 15.55
CA ASP A 53 0.62 0.23 14.31
C ASP A 53 1.61 1.39 14.15
N ARG A 54 1.24 2.61 14.57
CA ARG A 54 2.11 3.79 14.51
C ARG A 54 3.27 3.71 15.49
N LYS A 55 3.06 3.11 16.66
CA LYS A 55 4.09 2.90 17.69
C LYS A 55 5.05 1.76 17.32
N GLU A 56 4.51 0.66 16.82
CA GLU A 56 5.28 -0.58 16.62
C GLU A 56 5.72 -0.82 15.17
N ASN A 57 5.30 0.03 14.22
CA ASN A 57 5.56 -0.08 12.78
C ASN A 57 5.22 -1.47 12.24
N ILE A 58 4.06 -2.01 12.64
CA ILE A 58 3.70 -3.42 12.41
C ILE A 58 3.56 -3.68 10.91
N ARG A 59 2.83 -2.84 10.18
CA ARG A 59 2.65 -2.97 8.73
C ARG A 59 3.95 -2.82 7.96
N GLN A 60 4.81 -1.87 8.34
CA GLN A 60 6.13 -1.71 7.71
C GLN A 60 6.98 -2.97 7.86
N LYS A 61 7.15 -3.47 9.09
CA LYS A 61 7.89 -4.71 9.35
C LYS A 61 7.30 -5.90 8.59
N PHE A 62 5.98 -6.00 8.54
CA PHE A 62 5.31 -7.08 7.84
C PHE A 62 5.50 -7.01 6.31
N VAL A 63 5.37 -5.82 5.72
CA VAL A 63 5.61 -5.59 4.30
C VAL A 63 7.08 -5.82 3.93
N GLU A 64 8.02 -5.42 4.79
CA GLU A 64 9.45 -5.72 4.58
C GLU A 64 9.75 -7.22 4.60
N ASP A 65 9.15 -7.95 5.54
CA ASP A 65 9.25 -9.42 5.58
C ASP A 65 8.69 -10.06 4.31
N LEU A 66 7.53 -9.60 3.85
CA LEU A 66 6.92 -10.10 2.61
C LEU A 66 7.78 -9.77 1.39
N ARG A 67 8.33 -8.55 1.30
CA ARG A 67 9.26 -8.17 0.22
C ARG A 67 10.49 -9.07 0.18
N LYS A 68 11.03 -9.47 1.34
CA LYS A 68 12.16 -10.41 1.43
C LYS A 68 11.75 -11.83 0.99
N GLU A 69 10.62 -12.33 1.49
CA GLU A 69 10.14 -13.70 1.22
C GLU A 69 9.69 -13.91 -0.23
N PHE A 70 9.14 -12.86 -0.85
CA PHE A 70 8.64 -12.87 -2.22
C PHE A 70 9.57 -12.12 -3.19
N ALA A 71 10.81 -11.87 -2.79
CA ALA A 71 11.83 -11.27 -3.64
C ALA A 71 11.97 -12.06 -4.96
N GLY A 72 11.88 -11.36 -6.09
CA GLY A 72 11.97 -11.97 -7.43
C GLY A 72 10.73 -12.73 -7.90
N LYS A 73 9.62 -12.72 -7.14
CA LYS A 73 8.36 -13.40 -7.52
C LYS A 73 7.36 -12.50 -8.25
N GLY A 74 7.74 -11.29 -8.63
CA GLY A 74 6.89 -10.39 -9.39
C GLY A 74 5.74 -9.78 -8.58
N LEU A 75 5.92 -9.57 -7.27
CA LEU A 75 4.90 -9.02 -6.39
C LEU A 75 5.38 -7.73 -5.73
N THR A 76 4.53 -6.70 -5.81
CA THR A 76 4.70 -5.41 -5.17
C THR A 76 3.76 -5.29 -3.97
N PHE A 77 4.28 -4.71 -2.89
CA PHE A 77 3.57 -4.49 -1.63
C PHE A 77 3.56 -2.99 -1.30
N SER A 78 2.38 -2.39 -1.19
CA SER A 78 2.23 -0.95 -0.93
C SER A 78 1.36 -0.71 0.29
N ILE A 79 1.85 0.03 1.28
CA ILE A 79 1.05 0.42 2.45
C ILE A 79 0.10 1.53 2.02
N ARG A 80 -1.20 1.25 2.00
CA ARG A 80 -2.26 2.22 1.69
C ARG A 80 -3.24 2.35 2.83
N GLY A 81 -3.79 3.55 2.98
CA GLY A 81 -4.72 3.87 4.05
C GLY A 81 -4.09 3.72 5.44
N GLN A 82 -4.94 3.75 6.46
CA GLN A 82 -4.51 3.75 7.85
C GLN A 82 -4.31 2.35 8.44
N ILE A 83 -4.88 1.31 7.82
CA ILE A 83 -4.94 -0.04 8.42
C ILE A 83 -4.56 -1.19 7.48
N SER A 84 -4.41 -0.94 6.17
CA SER A 84 -4.17 -2.00 5.18
C SER A 84 -2.86 -1.80 4.43
N PHE A 85 -2.56 -2.77 3.57
CA PHE A 85 -1.58 -2.69 2.51
C PHE A 85 -2.10 -3.52 1.34
N ASP A 86 -1.75 -3.12 0.13
CA ASP A 86 -2.14 -3.81 -1.10
C ASP A 86 -1.00 -4.71 -1.57
N VAL A 87 -1.37 -5.84 -2.17
CA VAL A 87 -0.45 -6.77 -2.84
C VAL A 87 -0.92 -6.91 -4.27
N PHE A 88 -0.04 -6.64 -5.22
CA PHE A 88 -0.36 -6.68 -6.64
C PHE A 88 0.85 -7.13 -7.45
N PRO A 89 0.66 -7.66 -8.68
CA PRO A 89 1.77 -7.99 -9.56
C PRO A 89 2.65 -6.77 -9.85
N ASP A 90 3.94 -6.98 -10.09
CA ASP A 90 4.85 -5.89 -10.46
C ASP A 90 4.33 -5.15 -11.71
N GLY A 91 4.33 -3.82 -11.64
CA GLY A 91 3.81 -2.95 -12.70
C GLY A 91 2.30 -2.72 -12.67
N TRP A 92 1.55 -3.31 -11.73
CA TRP A 92 0.13 -3.00 -11.48
C TRP A 92 -0.07 -1.78 -10.56
N ASP A 93 0.95 -0.94 -10.41
CA ASP A 93 0.80 0.41 -9.87
C ASP A 93 0.13 1.36 -10.90
N LYS A 94 0.15 2.66 -10.62
CA LYS A 94 -0.52 3.65 -11.49
C LYS A 94 0.00 3.62 -12.94
N ARG A 95 1.21 3.12 -13.20
CA ARG A 95 1.74 2.91 -14.57
C ARG A 95 0.91 1.96 -15.42
N TYR A 96 0.08 1.11 -14.81
CA TYR A 96 -0.77 0.17 -15.54
C TYR A 96 -1.64 0.87 -16.60
N CYS A 97 -2.12 2.09 -16.33
CA CYS A 97 -2.93 2.84 -17.28
C CYS A 97 -2.13 3.31 -18.52
N LEU A 98 -0.82 3.49 -18.40
CA LEU A 98 0.02 4.02 -19.49
C LEU A 98 0.05 3.07 -20.69
N GLY A 99 -0.04 1.75 -20.47
CA GLY A 99 -0.12 0.77 -21.57
C GLY A 99 -1.41 0.86 -22.39
N HIS A 100 -2.45 1.48 -21.85
CA HIS A 100 -3.67 1.79 -22.60
C HIS A 100 -3.53 3.12 -23.34
N VAL A 101 -3.07 4.17 -22.65
CA VAL A 101 -2.90 5.54 -23.20
C VAL A 101 -1.90 5.56 -24.37
N GLU A 102 -0.84 4.75 -24.31
CA GLU A 102 0.16 4.65 -25.38
C GLU A 102 -0.44 4.18 -26.72
N LYS A 103 -1.51 3.38 -26.69
CA LYS A 103 -2.19 2.88 -27.90
C LYS A 103 -2.99 3.97 -28.61
N ASP A 104 -3.34 5.04 -27.90
CA ASP A 104 -4.14 6.14 -28.43
C ASP A 104 -3.28 7.16 -29.21
N GLY A 105 -1.95 6.99 -29.23
CA GLY A 105 -1.05 7.78 -30.08
C GLY A 105 -0.77 9.20 -29.57
N TYR A 106 -0.95 9.46 -28.27
CA TYR A 106 -0.61 10.75 -27.66
C TYR A 106 0.90 11.04 -27.76
N LYS A 107 1.26 12.25 -28.19
CA LYS A 107 2.65 12.70 -28.32
C LYS A 107 3.33 12.96 -26.97
N THR A 108 2.56 13.40 -25.98
CA THR A 108 3.06 13.75 -24.65
C THR A 108 1.99 13.43 -23.63
N ILE A 109 2.37 12.73 -22.56
CA ILE A 109 1.49 12.39 -21.44
C ILE A 109 1.94 13.23 -20.25
N TYR A 110 1.11 14.16 -19.80
CA TYR A 110 1.38 14.95 -18.60
C TYR A 110 0.74 14.28 -17.40
N PHE A 111 1.51 14.09 -16.32
CA PHE A 111 1.04 13.49 -15.08
C PHE A 111 1.17 14.50 -13.94
N PHE A 112 0.14 14.62 -13.10
CA PHE A 112 0.12 15.50 -11.93
C PHE A 112 -0.15 14.65 -10.69
N GLY A 113 0.69 14.77 -9.66
CA GLY A 113 0.54 13.99 -8.43
C GLY A 113 1.10 14.67 -7.19
N ASP A 114 0.57 14.31 -6.01
CA ASP A 114 0.96 14.87 -4.72
C ASP A 114 1.96 13.99 -3.97
N LYS A 115 1.99 12.68 -4.26
CA LYS A 115 2.88 11.71 -3.58
C LYS A 115 3.91 11.12 -4.53
N THR A 116 4.71 12.00 -5.13
CA THR A 116 5.67 11.68 -6.20
C THR A 116 7.05 11.24 -5.70
N MET A 117 7.35 11.45 -4.41
CA MET A 117 8.61 11.03 -3.78
C MET A 117 8.67 9.50 -3.58
N PRO A 118 9.86 8.88 -3.52
CA PRO A 118 10.00 7.44 -3.27
C PRO A 118 9.18 6.95 -2.08
N GLY A 119 8.34 5.94 -2.31
CA GLY A 119 7.40 5.40 -1.31
C GLY A 119 6.01 6.05 -1.32
N GLY A 120 5.82 7.15 -2.07
CA GLY A 120 4.51 7.66 -2.42
C GLY A 120 3.87 6.84 -3.55
N ASN A 121 2.54 6.83 -3.63
CA ASN A 121 1.80 6.01 -4.58
C ASN A 121 1.71 6.61 -6.00
N ASP A 122 2.26 7.81 -6.21
CA ASP A 122 2.42 8.43 -7.53
C ASP A 122 3.83 8.26 -8.08
N HIS A 123 4.79 7.84 -7.26
CA HIS A 123 6.20 7.83 -7.59
C HIS A 123 6.49 7.06 -8.89
N GLU A 124 5.93 5.86 -9.03
CA GLU A 124 6.19 5.00 -10.17
C GLU A 124 5.67 5.58 -11.49
N ILE A 125 4.48 6.17 -11.51
CA ILE A 125 3.92 6.81 -12.72
C ILE A 125 4.57 8.17 -13.00
N PHE A 126 4.95 8.91 -11.95
CA PHE A 126 5.62 10.19 -12.05
C PHE A 126 7.03 10.07 -12.64
N THR A 127 7.74 8.98 -12.33
CA THR A 127 9.10 8.71 -12.84
C THR A 127 9.13 7.87 -14.11
N ASP A 128 7.98 7.41 -14.61
CA ASP A 128 7.89 6.63 -15.84
C ASP A 128 8.32 7.50 -17.03
N PRO A 129 9.24 7.02 -17.91
CA PRO A 129 9.76 7.82 -19.03
C PRO A 129 8.70 8.22 -20.05
N ARG A 130 7.51 7.59 -20.03
CA ARG A 130 6.39 7.97 -20.90
C ARG A 130 5.64 9.21 -20.41
N THR A 131 5.86 9.66 -19.18
CA THR A 131 5.17 10.81 -18.60
C THR A 131 6.11 12.02 -18.42
N VAL A 132 5.53 13.20 -18.50
CA VAL A 132 6.11 14.45 -18.00
C VAL A 132 5.40 14.76 -16.69
N GLY A 133 6.09 14.48 -15.59
CA GLY A 133 5.52 14.56 -14.24
C GLY A 133 5.62 15.95 -13.61
N TYR A 134 4.53 16.41 -13.01
CA TYR A 134 4.46 17.59 -12.14
C TYR A 134 4.04 17.20 -10.73
N THR A 135 4.83 17.64 -9.74
CA THR A 135 4.46 17.49 -8.33
C THR A 135 3.58 18.67 -7.93
N VAL A 136 2.42 18.40 -7.33
CA VAL A 136 1.45 19.40 -6.91
C VAL A 136 1.10 19.20 -5.44
N ALA A 137 0.90 20.27 -4.67
CA ALA A 137 0.52 20.17 -3.26
C ALA A 137 -0.98 20.39 -3.06
N ALA A 138 -1.62 21.10 -3.99
CA ALA A 138 -3.05 21.39 -3.94
C ALA A 138 -3.66 21.48 -5.36
N PRO A 139 -5.00 21.42 -5.50
CA PRO A 139 -5.68 21.56 -6.79
C PRO A 139 -5.29 22.84 -7.54
N GLU A 140 -5.04 23.93 -6.81
CA GLU A 140 -4.66 25.23 -7.36
C GLU A 140 -3.32 25.18 -8.10
N ASP A 141 -2.37 24.36 -7.64
CA ASP A 141 -1.09 24.15 -8.34
C ASP A 141 -1.32 23.50 -9.70
N THR A 142 -2.24 22.55 -9.76
CA THR A 142 -2.60 21.87 -11.02
C THR A 142 -3.19 22.87 -12.01
N CYS A 143 -4.12 23.71 -11.55
CA CYS A 143 -4.71 24.76 -12.38
C CYS A 143 -3.65 25.71 -12.93
N ARG A 144 -2.77 26.24 -12.06
CA ARG A 144 -1.70 27.17 -12.44
C ARG A 144 -0.76 26.55 -13.48
N ILE A 145 -0.32 25.31 -13.28
CA ILE A 145 0.60 24.64 -14.21
C ILE A 145 -0.11 24.38 -15.55
N CYS A 146 -1.38 23.99 -15.55
CA CYS A 146 -2.15 23.81 -16.79
C CYS A 146 -2.29 25.13 -17.57
N GLU A 147 -2.55 26.25 -16.88
CA GLU A 147 -2.57 27.58 -17.50
C GLU A 147 -1.21 27.93 -18.12
N GLU A 148 -0.11 27.70 -17.41
CA GLU A 148 1.26 27.97 -17.91
C GLU A 148 1.65 27.11 -19.13
N LEU A 149 1.09 25.90 -19.27
CA LEU A 149 1.44 24.96 -20.33
C LEU A 149 0.57 25.06 -21.59
N PHE A 150 -0.69 25.45 -21.44
CA PHE A 150 -1.69 25.27 -22.49
C PHE A 150 -2.49 26.53 -22.85
N CYS A 151 -2.28 27.64 -22.15
CA CYS A 151 -2.94 28.93 -22.43
C CYS A 151 -1.92 29.98 -22.87
#